data_AF-A0A958GDB0-F1
#
_entry.id   AF-A0A958GDB0-F1
#
_cell.length_a   1.000
_cell.length_b   1.000
_cell.length_c   1.000
_cell.angle_alpha   90.00
_cell.angle_beta   90.00
_cell.angle_gamma   90.00
#
_symmetry.space_group_name_H-M   'P 1'
#
loop_
_entity.id
_entity.type
_entity.pdbx_description
1 polymer ?
#
loop_
_entity_poly.entity_id
_entity_poly.type
_entity_poly.pdbx_seq_one_letter_code
_entity_poly.pdbx_strand_id
1 'polypeptide(L)'
;MQKQFQLIFNGFSSKEDEVIRSVKAALLTELELTSEEIKSVFEKMPVGILDAESEEELFPYFELLIRSGADVCIANKQPEILNTEEAETEFEFELDRGLVDPVKIEDDLSTVAIIGENMRYRPGISGRLFQALGKNGINVVAIAQGSSELNISVVIHAEDESKALNAMHEAFFLSETKELHVFMVGVGLIGSTLIKQIAEHAGYLKEKNALEVKIVGLSNTRKMLFKEEGVPFDTWRETLEASETQANLGEFVDTMVKMNLSNTIFVDNTADERVAAFYEKILDNSISVSTPNKIATSSSYIQYLRLKNIAARRGVQFLYETNVGAGLPVISTLNDLTTSGDRILKIEGVLSGSLSYIFNSFTAENRFSEIVKKAQELGFTEPDPRIDLNGIDVRRKIIILARETGIPLEAADVAIENILPKEAQDAPTVDTFFDHLADADEHFSNLAANAAKEGKALRMIASLEVNNGQSKATIGLREVSADNPFYNLNGSDNMIVFTTERYKECPLVVRGPGAGAEVTAAGVFAEVVRIGNYLS
;
A
#
# COMPACT_ATOMS: atom_id res chain seq x y z
N MET A 1 4.98 -32.53 -22.38
CA MET A 1 6.17 -31.67 -22.56
C MET A 1 5.70 -30.23 -22.69
N GLN A 2 5.66 -29.49 -21.58
CA GLN A 2 5.37 -28.04 -21.57
C GLN A 2 6.58 -27.32 -22.17
N LYS A 3 6.42 -26.72 -23.36
CA LYS A 3 7.45 -25.87 -23.98
C LYS A 3 7.39 -24.47 -23.35
N GLN A 4 8.53 -24.02 -22.84
CA GLN A 4 8.76 -22.75 -22.14
C GLN A 4 8.66 -21.55 -23.08
N PHE A 5 8.21 -20.41 -22.53
CA PHE A 5 8.43 -19.08 -23.11
C PHE A 5 9.95 -18.78 -23.12
N GLN A 6 10.40 -17.88 -23.98
CA GLN A 6 11.79 -17.42 -23.99
C GLN A 6 11.80 -15.90 -23.88
N LEU A 7 12.54 -15.35 -22.91
CA LEU A 7 12.82 -13.92 -22.81
C LEU A 7 14.13 -13.66 -23.55
N ILE A 8 14.13 -12.68 -24.44
CA ILE A 8 15.34 -12.23 -25.15
C ILE A 8 15.66 -10.82 -24.65
N PHE A 9 16.91 -10.61 -24.26
CA PHE A 9 17.40 -9.37 -23.69
C PHE A 9 18.58 -8.83 -24.49
N ASN A 10 18.65 -7.51 -24.67
CA ASN A 10 19.83 -6.78 -25.14
C ASN A 10 20.02 -5.52 -24.28
N GLY A 11 20.96 -5.56 -23.33
CA GLY A 11 21.33 -4.45 -22.45
C GLY A 11 22.83 -4.21 -22.51
N PHE A 12 23.20 -2.95 -22.75
CA PHE A 12 24.59 -2.52 -22.82
C PHE A 12 25.11 -2.21 -21.41
N SER A 13 25.90 -3.14 -20.87
CA SER A 13 26.74 -2.89 -19.69
C SER A 13 28.07 -3.59 -19.90
N SER A 14 29.13 -2.80 -20.02
CA SER A 14 30.51 -3.30 -20.08
C SER A 14 30.91 -3.86 -18.72
N LYS A 15 30.76 -5.17 -18.52
CA LYS A 15 31.67 -5.98 -17.71
C LYS A 15 31.42 -7.46 -17.93
N GLU A 16 32.49 -8.13 -18.35
CA GLU A 16 32.63 -9.56 -18.51
C GLU A 16 32.23 -10.30 -17.22
N ASP A 17 31.33 -11.28 -17.32
CA ASP A 17 31.65 -12.66 -16.94
C ASP A 17 30.61 -13.64 -17.49
N GLU A 18 31.13 -14.81 -17.88
CA GLU A 18 30.47 -15.90 -18.60
C GLU A 18 29.24 -16.46 -17.89
N VAL A 19 28.13 -16.66 -18.61
CA VAL A 19 27.33 -17.90 -18.67
C VAL A 19 26.17 -17.72 -19.69
N ILE A 20 25.98 -18.76 -20.54
CA ILE A 20 25.05 -18.90 -21.69
C ILE A 20 25.57 -18.35 -23.03
N ARG A 21 26.57 -19.08 -23.57
CA ARG A 21 26.79 -19.17 -25.03
C ARG A 21 25.66 -19.95 -25.69
N SER A 22 24.58 -19.26 -26.07
CA SER A 22 23.75 -19.64 -27.22
C SER A 22 22.93 -18.42 -27.69
N VAL A 23 23.61 -17.51 -28.38
CA VAL A 23 22.95 -16.43 -29.12
C VAL A 23 22.40 -17.05 -30.41
N LYS A 24 21.09 -17.27 -30.47
CA LYS A 24 20.36 -17.38 -31.73
C LYS A 24 19.46 -16.17 -31.81
N ALA A 25 19.82 -15.25 -32.71
CA ALA A 25 18.98 -14.15 -33.15
C ALA A 25 17.58 -14.68 -33.51
N ALA A 26 16.54 -14.03 -32.98
CA ALA A 26 15.19 -14.22 -33.46
C ALA A 26 14.98 -13.26 -34.64
N LEU A 27 15.26 -13.76 -35.85
CA LEU A 27 14.82 -13.19 -37.11
C LEU A 27 13.28 -13.11 -37.16
N LEU A 28 12.74 -11.97 -37.60
CA LEU A 28 11.39 -11.78 -38.15
C LEU A 28 11.51 -10.55 -39.08
N THR A 29 11.61 -10.62 -40.41
CA THR A 29 11.39 -11.72 -41.37
C THR A 29 12.16 -11.41 -42.67
N GLU A 30 12.67 -12.44 -43.36
CA GLU A 30 13.06 -12.39 -44.78
C GLU A 30 11.92 -11.82 -45.62
N LEU A 31 12.19 -10.88 -46.53
CA LEU A 31 11.32 -10.58 -47.67
C LEU A 31 12.10 -9.75 -48.72
N GLU A 32 12.62 -10.42 -49.76
CA GLU A 32 12.90 -9.78 -51.06
C GLU A 32 11.56 -9.43 -51.71
N LEU A 33 11.07 -8.20 -51.54
CA LEU A 33 9.77 -7.80 -52.08
C LEU A 33 9.93 -7.04 -53.40
N THR A 34 9.18 -7.50 -54.40
CA THR A 34 8.96 -6.77 -55.64
C THR A 34 7.71 -5.88 -55.52
N SER A 35 7.59 -4.90 -56.42
CA SER A 35 6.78 -3.67 -56.29
C SER A 35 5.26 -3.83 -56.06
N GLU A 36 4.68 -5.03 -56.19
CA GLU A 36 3.25 -5.27 -55.99
C GLU A 36 2.86 -5.71 -54.57
N GLU A 37 3.80 -6.24 -53.78
CA GLU A 37 3.51 -6.81 -52.45
C GLU A 37 3.45 -5.74 -51.34
N ILE A 38 4.15 -4.60 -51.54
CA ILE A 38 4.13 -3.40 -50.69
C ILE A 38 2.70 -2.88 -50.47
N LYS A 39 1.83 -3.02 -51.47
CA LYS A 39 0.42 -2.60 -51.39
C LYS A 39 -0.42 -3.42 -50.42
N SER A 40 -0.04 -4.66 -50.12
CA SER A 40 -0.79 -5.55 -49.21
C SER A 40 -0.39 -5.40 -47.73
N VAL A 41 0.81 -4.86 -47.48
CA VAL A 41 1.37 -4.62 -46.14
C VAL A 41 0.67 -3.43 -45.45
N PHE A 42 0.28 -2.43 -46.23
CA PHE A 42 -0.39 -1.21 -45.75
C PHE A 42 -1.79 -1.38 -45.18
N GLU A 43 -2.57 -2.36 -45.63
CA GLU A 43 -3.93 -2.54 -45.12
C GLU A 43 -3.97 -3.17 -43.71
N LYS A 44 -2.82 -3.48 -43.09
CA LYS A 44 -2.74 -4.32 -41.88
C LYS A 44 -1.94 -3.80 -40.68
N MET A 45 -1.27 -2.64 -40.73
CA MET A 45 -0.44 -2.20 -39.59
C MET A 45 -0.63 -0.72 -39.24
N PRO A 46 -1.28 -0.41 -38.10
CA PRO A 46 -1.37 0.96 -37.58
C PRO A 46 -0.14 1.39 -36.74
N VAL A 47 0.68 0.45 -36.25
CA VAL A 47 1.86 0.70 -35.39
C VAL A 47 2.84 -0.48 -35.55
N GLY A 48 4.14 -0.22 -35.69
CA GLY A 48 5.19 -1.26 -35.71
C GLY A 48 6.55 -0.71 -35.28
N ILE A 49 7.29 -1.48 -34.47
CA ILE A 49 8.70 -1.21 -34.17
C ILE A 49 9.52 -1.86 -35.29
N LEU A 50 10.29 -1.04 -36.00
CA LEU A 50 11.26 -1.48 -37.00
C LEU A 50 12.64 -1.62 -36.32
N ASP A 51 13.19 -2.83 -36.32
CA ASP A 51 14.56 -3.14 -35.87
C ASP A 51 15.42 -3.20 -37.14
N ALA A 52 16.09 -2.09 -37.49
CA ALA A 52 16.91 -1.99 -38.69
C ALA A 52 18.39 -1.97 -38.33
N GLU A 53 19.21 -2.69 -39.10
CA GLU A 53 20.67 -2.75 -38.89
C GLU A 53 21.41 -1.67 -39.71
N SER A 54 20.70 -0.95 -40.61
CA SER A 54 21.24 0.16 -41.42
C SER A 54 20.17 1.19 -41.82
N GLU A 55 20.61 2.40 -42.16
CA GLU A 55 19.76 3.54 -42.56
C GLU A 55 19.03 3.27 -43.90
N GLU A 56 19.67 2.54 -44.82
CA GLU A 56 19.12 2.13 -46.11
C GLU A 56 17.90 1.19 -45.98
N GLU A 57 17.80 0.42 -44.87
CA GLU A 57 16.66 -0.47 -44.60
C GLU A 57 15.42 0.28 -44.12
N LEU A 58 15.58 1.48 -43.53
CA LEU A 58 14.47 2.27 -42.98
C LEU A 58 13.80 3.17 -44.03
N PHE A 59 14.58 3.65 -45.01
CA PHE A 59 14.15 4.65 -45.99
C PHE A 59 12.85 4.30 -46.76
N PRO A 60 12.67 3.05 -47.26
CA PRO A 60 11.44 2.66 -47.95
C PRO A 60 10.19 2.68 -47.06
N TYR A 61 10.36 2.55 -45.74
CA TYR A 61 9.27 2.54 -44.77
C TYR A 61 8.86 3.97 -44.39
N PHE A 62 9.80 4.91 -44.32
CA PHE A 62 9.47 6.32 -44.09
C PHE A 62 8.52 6.85 -45.16
N GLU A 63 8.83 6.67 -46.46
CA GLU A 63 7.97 7.12 -47.58
C GLU A 63 6.56 6.50 -47.53
N LEU A 64 6.44 5.26 -47.03
CA LEU A 64 5.15 4.61 -46.81
C LEU A 64 4.35 5.26 -45.68
N LEU A 65 4.97 5.38 -44.52
CA LEU A 65 4.34 5.81 -43.27
C LEU A 65 3.90 7.28 -43.36
N ILE A 66 4.63 8.09 -44.14
CA ILE A 66 4.29 9.48 -44.49
C ILE A 66 2.88 9.62 -45.06
N ARG A 67 2.43 8.68 -45.90
CA ARG A 67 1.14 8.78 -46.60
C ARG A 67 -0.05 8.32 -45.77
N SER A 68 0.17 7.61 -44.66
CA SER A 68 -0.90 7.06 -43.84
C SER A 68 -1.36 8.01 -42.72
N GLY A 69 -0.57 9.04 -42.39
CA GLY A 69 -0.86 9.98 -41.30
C GLY A 69 -0.82 9.32 -39.92
N ALA A 70 -0.02 8.26 -39.76
CA ALA A 70 0.14 7.52 -38.51
C ALA A 70 1.34 8.02 -37.71
N ASP A 71 1.23 7.99 -36.38
CA ASP A 71 2.37 8.18 -35.48
C ASP A 71 3.35 7.01 -35.62
N VAL A 72 4.64 7.32 -35.82
CA VAL A 72 5.69 6.32 -36.02
C VAL A 72 6.70 6.38 -34.88
N CYS A 73 6.93 5.23 -34.24
CA CYS A 73 8.01 5.05 -33.28
C CYS A 73 9.03 4.04 -33.84
N ILE A 74 10.29 4.45 -33.93
CA ILE A 74 11.39 3.61 -34.39
C ILE A 74 12.32 3.37 -33.21
N ALA A 75 12.54 2.10 -32.86
CA ALA A 75 13.51 1.73 -31.84
C ALA A 75 14.77 1.21 -32.54
N ASN A 76 15.86 1.96 -32.46
CA ASN A 76 17.12 1.61 -33.11
C ASN A 76 18.18 1.23 -32.07
N LYS A 77 18.91 0.13 -32.31
CA LYS A 77 20.00 -0.34 -31.45
C LYS A 77 21.32 0.40 -31.66
N GLN A 78 21.46 1.14 -32.77
CA GLN A 78 22.65 1.90 -33.08
C GLN A 78 22.26 3.38 -33.25
N PRO A 79 22.43 4.21 -32.21
CA PRO A 79 22.03 5.63 -32.28
C PRO A 79 22.79 6.41 -33.37
N GLU A 80 23.96 5.91 -33.79
CA GLU A 80 24.77 6.49 -34.88
C GLU A 80 24.11 6.35 -36.28
N ILE A 81 23.03 5.57 -36.41
CA ILE A 81 22.37 5.26 -37.69
C ILE A 81 21.13 6.12 -37.97
N LEU A 82 20.58 6.83 -36.98
CA LEU A 82 19.44 7.71 -37.21
C LEU A 82 19.92 9.15 -37.40
N ASN A 83 20.16 9.54 -38.65
CA ASN A 83 20.39 10.94 -38.97
C ASN A 83 19.07 11.73 -38.90
N THR A 84 18.81 12.39 -37.77
CA THR A 84 17.60 13.21 -37.62
C THR A 84 17.56 14.38 -38.60
N GLU A 85 18.71 14.89 -39.05
CA GLU A 85 18.73 15.96 -40.05
C GLU A 85 18.18 15.48 -41.39
N GLU A 86 18.42 14.22 -41.78
CA GLU A 86 17.87 13.65 -43.02
C GLU A 86 16.37 13.42 -42.92
N ALA A 87 15.89 12.91 -41.78
CA ALA A 87 14.46 12.81 -41.52
C ALA A 87 13.81 14.20 -41.58
N GLU A 88 14.29 15.17 -40.81
CA GLU A 88 13.72 16.52 -40.82
C GLU A 88 13.79 17.21 -42.18
N THR A 89 14.84 16.96 -42.97
CA THR A 89 14.95 17.46 -44.35
C THR A 89 13.89 16.83 -45.26
N GLU A 90 13.65 15.53 -45.14
CA GLU A 90 12.60 14.85 -45.91
C GLU A 90 11.20 15.35 -45.53
N PHE A 91 11.00 15.73 -44.26
CA PHE A 91 9.73 16.24 -43.71
C PHE A 91 9.63 17.78 -43.66
N GLU A 92 10.53 18.52 -44.31
CA GLU A 92 10.63 19.99 -44.18
C GLU A 92 9.30 20.69 -44.54
N PHE A 93 8.63 20.23 -45.60
CA PHE A 93 7.37 20.83 -46.07
C PHE A 93 6.19 20.59 -45.12
N GLU A 94 6.11 19.40 -44.52
CA GLU A 94 5.10 19.00 -43.55
C GLU A 94 5.32 19.69 -42.20
N LEU A 95 6.58 19.80 -41.75
CA LEU A 95 6.99 20.49 -40.52
C LEU A 95 6.67 21.99 -40.60
N ASP A 96 7.00 22.66 -41.70
CA ASP A 96 6.72 24.09 -41.93
C ASP A 96 5.22 24.42 -41.89
N ARG A 97 4.38 23.44 -42.21
CA ARG A 97 2.92 23.56 -42.22
C ARG A 97 2.26 23.06 -40.94
N GLY A 98 3.04 22.56 -39.99
CA GLY A 98 2.54 21.98 -38.73
C GLY A 98 1.66 20.75 -38.96
N LEU A 99 1.92 19.98 -40.01
CA LEU A 99 1.20 18.74 -40.32
C LEU A 99 1.79 17.52 -39.58
N VAL A 100 3.06 17.62 -39.16
CA VAL A 100 3.78 16.62 -38.36
C VAL A 100 4.54 17.33 -37.24
N ASP A 101 4.73 16.65 -36.12
CA ASP A 101 5.54 17.15 -35.01
C ASP A 101 7.06 16.98 -35.31
N PRO A 102 7.93 17.82 -34.71
CA PRO A 102 9.38 17.67 -34.84
C PRO A 102 9.87 16.30 -34.37
N VAL A 103 10.96 15.82 -34.97
CA VAL A 103 11.57 14.55 -34.58
C VAL A 103 12.09 14.67 -33.14
N LYS A 104 11.63 13.75 -32.27
CA LYS A 104 12.07 13.68 -30.89
C LYS A 104 12.92 12.43 -30.68
N ILE A 105 14.16 12.63 -30.24
CA ILE A 105 15.03 11.55 -29.81
C ILE A 105 14.78 11.29 -28.31
N GLU A 106 14.53 10.03 -27.97
CA GLU A 106 14.48 9.57 -26.58
C GLU A 106 15.57 8.50 -26.37
N ASP A 107 16.55 8.85 -25.53
CA ASP A 107 17.65 7.97 -25.14
C ASP A 107 17.32 7.17 -23.87
N ASP A 108 18.26 6.32 -23.44
CA ASP A 108 18.17 5.52 -22.20
C ASP A 108 16.93 4.61 -22.14
N LEU A 109 16.66 3.92 -23.26
CA LEU A 109 15.57 2.95 -23.41
C LEU A 109 16.12 1.52 -23.55
N SER A 110 15.37 0.56 -23.00
CA SER A 110 15.60 -0.88 -23.16
C SER A 110 14.41 -1.53 -23.85
N THR A 111 14.67 -2.49 -24.75
CA THR A 111 13.63 -3.29 -25.38
C THR A 111 13.53 -4.64 -24.69
N VAL A 112 12.33 -5.03 -24.29
CA VAL A 112 12.07 -6.37 -23.73
C VAL A 112 10.96 -7.07 -24.50
N ALA A 113 11.15 -8.35 -24.76
CA ALA A 113 10.20 -9.13 -25.54
C ALA A 113 9.86 -10.47 -24.89
N ILE A 114 8.57 -10.83 -24.90
CA ILE A 114 8.11 -12.18 -24.61
C ILE A 114 7.86 -12.93 -25.91
N ILE A 115 8.34 -14.18 -25.99
CA ILE A 115 8.18 -15.03 -27.17
C ILE A 115 7.56 -16.37 -26.77
N GLY A 116 6.52 -16.80 -27.48
CA GLY A 116 5.86 -18.07 -27.23
C GLY A 116 4.99 -18.58 -28.40
N GLU A 117 5.25 -19.82 -28.82
CA GLU A 117 4.55 -20.51 -29.93
C GLU A 117 3.02 -20.59 -29.75
N ASN A 118 2.52 -20.52 -28.51
CA ASN A 118 1.09 -20.65 -28.17
C ASN A 118 0.42 -19.35 -27.69
N MET A 119 1.05 -18.19 -27.85
CA MET A 119 0.44 -16.91 -27.41
C MET A 119 -0.84 -16.59 -28.18
N ARG A 120 -0.82 -16.77 -29.51
CA ARG A 120 -1.96 -16.57 -30.42
C ARG A 120 -3.27 -17.26 -29.99
N TYR A 121 -3.17 -18.43 -29.36
CA TYR A 121 -4.34 -19.23 -28.97
C TYR A 121 -4.64 -19.20 -27.47
N ARG A 122 -3.93 -18.37 -26.69
CA ARG A 122 -4.12 -18.23 -25.25
C ARG A 122 -4.56 -16.81 -24.91
N PRO A 123 -5.87 -16.60 -24.64
CA PRO A 123 -6.35 -15.34 -24.13
C PRO A 123 -5.60 -14.90 -22.87
N GLY A 124 -5.31 -13.60 -22.76
CA GLY A 124 -4.75 -13.00 -21.55
C GLY A 124 -3.23 -12.94 -21.45
N ILE A 125 -2.47 -13.45 -22.44
CA ILE A 125 -0.99 -13.32 -22.45
C ILE A 125 -0.56 -11.85 -22.50
N SER A 126 -1.03 -11.09 -23.50
CA SER A 126 -0.71 -9.66 -23.63
C SER A 126 -1.18 -8.88 -22.41
N GLY A 127 -2.38 -9.18 -21.91
CA GLY A 127 -2.91 -8.55 -20.70
C GLY A 127 -2.03 -8.80 -19.47
N ARG A 128 -1.54 -10.04 -19.31
CA ARG A 128 -0.63 -10.39 -18.22
C ARG A 128 0.70 -9.64 -18.29
N LEU A 129 1.26 -9.44 -19.49
CA LEU A 129 2.48 -8.69 -19.70
C LEU A 129 2.33 -7.24 -19.22
N PHE A 130 1.36 -6.53 -19.77
CA PHE A 130 1.14 -5.13 -19.43
C PHE A 130 0.68 -4.94 -17.97
N GLN A 131 -0.04 -5.91 -17.42
CA GLN A 131 -0.41 -5.90 -16.01
C GLN A 131 0.80 -6.07 -15.09
N ALA A 132 1.75 -6.95 -15.42
CA ALA A 132 2.97 -7.14 -14.63
C ALA A 132 3.85 -5.88 -14.62
N LEU A 133 4.03 -5.26 -15.78
CA LEU A 133 4.77 -3.99 -15.91
C LEU A 133 4.06 -2.85 -15.15
N GLY A 134 2.77 -2.66 -15.41
CA GLY A 134 1.99 -1.58 -14.82
C GLY A 134 1.87 -1.65 -13.29
N LYS A 135 1.67 -2.85 -12.73
CA LYS A 135 1.64 -3.05 -11.26
C LYS A 135 2.97 -2.73 -10.58
N ASN A 136 4.07 -2.81 -11.33
CA ASN A 136 5.41 -2.46 -10.86
C ASN A 136 5.80 -1.02 -11.22
N GLY A 137 4.86 -0.21 -11.73
CA GLY A 137 5.10 1.18 -12.08
C GLY A 137 5.97 1.40 -13.31
N ILE A 138 6.18 0.36 -14.13
CA ILE A 138 7.03 0.43 -15.32
C ILE A 138 6.19 0.96 -16.47
N ASN A 139 6.60 2.11 -17.01
CA ASN A 139 5.94 2.72 -18.16
C ASN A 139 6.40 2.06 -19.46
N VAL A 140 5.45 1.83 -20.38
CA VAL A 140 5.76 1.32 -21.73
C VAL A 140 5.76 2.50 -22.69
N VAL A 141 6.92 2.77 -23.28
CA VAL A 141 7.15 3.86 -24.25
C VAL A 141 6.60 3.45 -25.62
N ALA A 142 6.89 2.24 -26.06
CA ALA A 142 6.42 1.71 -27.34
C ALA A 142 6.06 0.23 -27.25
N ILE A 143 5.15 -0.21 -28.12
CA ILE A 143 4.69 -1.60 -28.21
C ILE A 143 4.80 -2.04 -29.66
N ALA A 144 5.37 -3.21 -29.89
CA ALA A 144 5.22 -3.94 -31.14
C ALA A 144 4.77 -5.37 -30.91
N GLN A 145 3.95 -5.85 -31.83
CA GLN A 145 3.54 -7.24 -31.89
C GLN A 145 3.71 -7.70 -33.34
N GLY A 146 4.50 -8.76 -33.53
CA GLY A 146 4.69 -9.34 -34.85
C GLY A 146 3.38 -9.92 -35.39
N SER A 147 3.22 -9.92 -36.71
CA SER A 147 2.02 -10.44 -37.41
C SER A 147 1.76 -11.94 -37.18
N SER A 148 2.79 -12.68 -36.75
CA SER A 148 2.68 -14.08 -36.34
C SER A 148 2.03 -14.24 -34.95
N GLU A 149 1.91 -13.16 -34.18
CA GLU A 149 1.45 -13.10 -32.78
C GLU A 149 2.26 -14.02 -31.84
N LEU A 150 3.49 -14.35 -32.25
CA LEU A 150 4.39 -15.20 -31.47
C LEU A 150 5.29 -14.39 -30.53
N ASN A 151 5.35 -13.07 -30.72
CA ASN A 151 6.12 -12.16 -29.88
C ASN A 151 5.31 -10.90 -29.53
N ILE A 152 5.59 -10.34 -28.35
CA ILE A 152 5.22 -8.98 -28.00
C ILE A 152 6.48 -8.34 -27.45
N SER A 153 6.89 -7.25 -28.09
CA SER A 153 8.05 -6.44 -27.70
C SER A 153 7.55 -5.11 -27.14
N VAL A 154 8.17 -4.68 -26.05
CA VAL A 154 7.90 -3.40 -25.41
C VAL A 154 9.20 -2.64 -25.23
N VAL A 155 9.14 -1.33 -25.38
CA VAL A 155 10.23 -0.42 -25.06
C VAL A 155 9.92 0.24 -23.72
N ILE A 156 10.87 0.23 -22.82
CA ILE A 156 10.79 0.77 -21.45
C ILE A 156 12.03 1.63 -21.17
N HIS A 157 12.03 2.40 -20.09
CA HIS A 157 13.25 3.08 -19.65
C HIS A 157 14.30 2.07 -19.17
N ALA A 158 15.58 2.32 -19.47
CA ALA A 158 16.68 1.42 -19.11
C ALA A 158 16.83 1.23 -17.59
N GLU A 159 16.46 2.22 -16.78
CA GLU A 159 16.47 2.10 -15.32
C GLU A 159 15.46 1.08 -14.76
N ASP A 160 14.43 0.73 -15.54
CA ASP A 160 13.41 -0.25 -15.18
C ASP A 160 13.72 -1.67 -15.68
N GLU A 161 14.82 -1.84 -16.41
CA GLU A 161 15.20 -3.09 -17.07
C GLU A 161 15.15 -4.32 -16.14
N SER A 162 15.89 -4.25 -15.03
CA SER A 162 15.98 -5.38 -14.09
C SER A 162 14.64 -5.65 -13.42
N LYS A 163 13.90 -4.58 -13.07
CA LYS A 163 12.56 -4.68 -12.48
C LYS A 163 11.57 -5.32 -13.43
N ALA A 164 11.59 -4.91 -14.70
CA ALA A 164 10.75 -5.45 -15.76
C ALA A 164 11.04 -6.92 -15.96
N LEU A 165 12.31 -7.29 -16.09
CA LEU A 165 12.73 -8.67 -16.29
C LEU A 165 12.22 -9.57 -15.15
N ASN A 166 12.41 -9.15 -13.90
CA ASN A 166 11.94 -9.89 -12.72
C ASN A 166 10.40 -10.00 -12.70
N ALA A 167 9.68 -8.90 -12.89
CA ALA A 167 8.22 -8.89 -12.93
C ALA A 167 7.65 -9.78 -14.04
N MET A 168 8.25 -9.76 -15.23
CA MET A 168 7.83 -10.61 -16.35
C MET A 168 8.20 -12.08 -16.13
N HIS A 169 9.37 -12.35 -15.54
CA HIS A 169 9.76 -13.71 -15.16
C HIS A 169 8.73 -14.32 -14.20
N GLU A 170 8.36 -13.60 -13.14
CA GLU A 170 7.35 -14.04 -12.18
C GLU A 170 5.96 -14.23 -12.79
N ALA A 171 5.59 -13.41 -13.78
CA ALA A 171 4.28 -13.47 -14.41
C ALA A 171 4.14 -14.63 -15.43
N PHE A 172 5.18 -14.90 -16.21
CA PHE A 172 5.12 -15.85 -17.34
C PHE A 172 5.78 -17.18 -17.08
N PHE A 173 6.84 -17.17 -16.28
CA PHE A 173 7.58 -18.38 -15.97
C PHE A 173 7.03 -18.92 -14.67
N LEU A 174 7.08 -20.25 -14.54
CA LEU A 174 6.82 -20.92 -13.28
C LEU A 174 7.98 -20.61 -12.32
N SER A 175 8.19 -19.35 -11.93
CA SER A 175 8.78 -19.15 -10.62
C SER A 175 7.77 -19.82 -9.69
N GLU A 176 8.19 -20.88 -9.00
CA GLU A 176 7.31 -21.56 -8.04
C GLU A 176 6.88 -20.58 -6.94
N THR A 177 7.56 -19.44 -6.85
CA THR A 177 7.45 -18.41 -5.83
C THR A 177 7.68 -17.02 -6.43
N LYS A 178 6.86 -16.05 -6.03
CA LYS A 178 7.01 -14.63 -6.31
C LYS A 178 7.64 -13.94 -5.12
N GLU A 179 8.58 -13.03 -5.36
CA GLU A 179 9.31 -12.37 -4.29
C GLU A 179 8.64 -11.05 -3.92
N LEU A 180 8.43 -10.83 -2.62
CA LEU A 180 7.92 -9.58 -2.06
C LEU A 180 9.04 -8.88 -1.31
N HIS A 181 9.42 -7.68 -1.76
CA HIS A 181 10.52 -6.93 -1.20
C HIS A 181 9.99 -5.92 -0.17
N VAL A 182 10.20 -6.22 1.11
CA VAL A 182 9.66 -5.45 2.23
C VAL A 182 10.73 -4.53 2.83
N PHE A 183 10.42 -3.24 2.89
CA PHE A 183 11.22 -2.22 3.56
C PHE A 183 10.49 -1.75 4.82
N MET A 184 11.09 -1.96 5.99
CA MET A 184 10.43 -1.70 7.27
C MET A 184 11.11 -0.58 8.05
N VAL A 185 10.31 0.38 8.52
CA VAL A 185 10.71 1.36 9.53
C VAL A 185 10.00 1.03 10.83
N GLY A 186 10.76 0.99 11.92
CA GLY A 186 10.23 0.63 13.24
C GLY A 186 10.35 -0.87 13.52
N VAL A 187 11.46 -1.26 14.14
CA VAL A 187 11.73 -2.64 14.58
C VAL A 187 11.50 -2.84 16.08
N GLY A 188 10.63 -2.01 16.68
CA GLY A 188 10.24 -2.08 18.08
C GLY A 188 9.33 -3.27 18.36
N LEU A 189 8.40 -3.12 19.31
CA LEU A 189 7.51 -4.21 19.72
C LEU A 189 6.73 -4.79 18.53
N ILE A 190 5.98 -3.97 17.78
CA ILE A 190 5.19 -4.43 16.62
C ILE A 190 6.09 -4.98 15.51
N GLY A 191 7.15 -4.24 15.13
CA GLY A 191 8.03 -4.66 14.04
C GLY A 191 8.77 -5.97 14.31
N SER A 192 9.29 -6.17 15.53
CA SER A 192 9.94 -7.43 15.90
C SER A 192 8.97 -8.62 15.94
N THR A 193 7.73 -8.39 16.40
CA THR A 193 6.68 -9.41 16.35
C THR A 193 6.29 -9.74 14.91
N LEU A 194 6.19 -8.74 14.03
CA LEU A 194 5.93 -8.95 12.61
C LEU A 194 7.02 -9.79 11.94
N ILE A 195 8.30 -9.48 12.19
CA ILE A 195 9.42 -10.27 11.65
C ILE A 195 9.31 -11.73 12.10
N LYS A 196 9.00 -11.96 13.38
CA LYS A 196 8.78 -13.31 13.92
C LYS A 196 7.62 -14.04 13.22
N GLN A 197 6.47 -13.37 13.05
CA GLN A 197 5.30 -13.97 12.38
C GLN A 197 5.57 -14.29 10.91
N ILE A 198 6.31 -13.42 10.19
CA ILE A 198 6.76 -13.68 8.83
C ILE A 198 7.65 -14.94 8.81
N ALA A 199 8.62 -15.02 9.72
CA ALA A 199 9.55 -16.16 9.80
C ALA A 199 8.82 -17.48 10.06
N GLU A 200 7.89 -17.49 11.03
CA GLU A 200 7.09 -18.67 11.38
C GLU A 200 6.19 -19.14 10.23
N HIS A 201 5.73 -18.21 9.36
CA HIS A 201 4.81 -18.52 8.27
C HIS A 201 5.45 -18.60 6.88
N ALA A 202 6.75 -18.30 6.75
CA ALA A 202 7.46 -18.23 5.48
C ALA A 202 7.35 -19.53 4.66
N GLY A 203 7.50 -20.69 5.32
CA GLY A 203 7.35 -21.99 4.66
C GLY A 203 5.95 -22.22 4.09
N TYR A 204 4.91 -21.83 4.82
CA TYR A 204 3.53 -21.93 4.35
C TYR A 204 3.27 -21.02 3.15
N LEU A 205 3.71 -19.75 3.21
CA LEU A 205 3.56 -18.82 2.09
C LEU A 205 4.25 -19.32 0.83
N LYS A 206 5.46 -19.87 0.98
CA LYS A 206 6.23 -20.44 -0.13
C LYS A 206 5.50 -21.62 -0.77
N GLU A 207 5.04 -22.57 0.04
CA GLU A 207 4.41 -23.81 -0.45
C GLU A 207 2.96 -23.66 -0.92
N LYS A 208 2.17 -22.80 -0.27
CA LYS A 208 0.71 -22.69 -0.49
C LYS A 208 0.30 -21.47 -1.29
N ASN A 209 1.03 -20.38 -1.16
CA ASN A 209 0.70 -19.12 -1.80
C ASN A 209 1.67 -18.75 -2.93
N ALA A 210 2.75 -19.53 -3.13
CA ALA A 210 3.81 -19.19 -4.07
C ALA A 210 4.35 -17.77 -3.79
N LEU A 211 4.49 -17.40 -2.52
CA LEU A 211 4.99 -16.09 -2.08
C LEU A 211 6.22 -16.25 -1.18
N GLU A 212 7.26 -15.48 -1.46
CA GLU A 212 8.46 -15.39 -0.65
C GLU A 212 8.65 -13.95 -0.17
N VAL A 213 8.52 -13.73 1.13
CA VAL A 213 8.68 -12.41 1.74
C VAL A 213 10.14 -12.19 2.09
N LYS A 214 10.80 -11.23 1.44
CA LYS A 214 12.17 -10.80 1.74
C LYS A 214 12.15 -9.46 2.44
N ILE A 215 12.69 -9.38 3.65
CA ILE A 215 12.91 -8.10 4.33
C ILE A 215 14.20 -7.51 3.80
N VAL A 216 14.12 -6.54 2.90
CA VAL A 216 15.29 -5.96 2.21
C VAL A 216 15.88 -4.81 3.01
N GLY A 217 15.04 -3.96 3.59
CA GLY A 217 15.48 -2.79 4.34
C GLY A 217 14.92 -2.79 5.76
N LEU A 218 15.77 -2.50 6.75
CA LEU A 218 15.35 -2.28 8.13
C LEU A 218 15.90 -0.96 8.64
N SER A 219 15.06 -0.19 9.33
CA SER A 219 15.49 1.05 10.00
C SER A 219 14.87 1.19 11.39
N ASN A 220 15.70 1.60 12.35
CA ASN A 220 15.27 2.08 13.66
C ASN A 220 15.73 3.54 13.84
N THR A 221 15.59 4.12 15.04
CA THR A 221 15.95 5.53 15.25
C THR A 221 17.46 5.82 15.23
N ARG A 222 18.32 4.79 15.16
CA ARG A 222 19.78 4.90 15.30
C ARG A 222 20.53 4.34 14.10
N LYS A 223 20.09 3.21 13.56
CA LYS A 223 20.75 2.45 12.51
C LYS A 223 19.77 2.04 11.42
N MET A 224 20.28 1.89 10.22
CA MET A 224 19.57 1.28 9.10
C MET A 224 20.46 0.28 8.36
N LEU A 225 19.85 -0.63 7.61
CA LEU A 225 20.58 -1.61 6.81
C LEU A 225 19.76 -1.98 5.56
N PHE A 226 20.46 -2.36 4.50
CA PHE A 226 19.89 -2.87 3.26
C PHE A 226 20.58 -4.17 2.86
N LYS A 227 19.79 -5.16 2.46
CA LYS A 227 20.27 -6.44 1.94
C LYS A 227 19.26 -6.97 0.92
N GLU A 228 19.59 -6.88 -0.36
CA GLU A 228 18.73 -7.27 -1.47
C GLU A 228 18.23 -8.72 -1.38
N GLU A 229 19.13 -9.65 -1.00
CA GLU A 229 18.81 -11.06 -0.75
C GLU A 229 17.91 -11.32 0.48
N GLY A 230 17.59 -10.27 1.24
CA GLY A 230 16.85 -10.35 2.48
C GLY A 230 17.73 -10.44 3.72
N VAL A 231 17.30 -9.77 4.79
CA VAL A 231 17.86 -9.88 6.12
C VAL A 231 17.43 -11.22 6.73
N PRO A 232 18.35 -12.05 7.24
CA PRO A 232 18.00 -13.32 7.86
C PRO A 232 17.09 -13.10 9.08
N PHE A 233 15.97 -13.82 9.14
CA PHE A 233 14.98 -13.66 10.21
C PHE A 233 15.49 -14.02 11.61
N ASP A 234 16.47 -14.92 11.72
CA ASP A 234 16.99 -15.34 13.03
C ASP A 234 18.01 -14.36 13.61
N THR A 235 18.68 -13.58 12.76
CA THR A 235 19.81 -12.72 13.14
C THR A 235 19.63 -11.26 12.73
N TRP A 236 18.39 -10.84 12.45
CA TRP A 236 18.10 -9.49 11.96
C TRP A 236 18.53 -8.41 12.96
N ARG A 237 18.42 -8.69 14.26
CA ARG A 237 18.72 -7.72 15.32
C ARG A 237 20.22 -7.48 15.41
N GLU A 238 21.01 -8.54 15.46
CA GLU A 238 22.47 -8.49 15.46
C GLU A 238 22.98 -7.86 14.17
N THR A 239 22.37 -8.17 13.03
CA THR A 239 22.73 -7.60 11.72
C THR A 239 22.47 -6.09 11.68
N LEU A 240 21.32 -5.64 12.21
CA LEU A 240 20.99 -4.21 12.31
C LEU A 240 21.90 -3.48 13.30
N GLU A 241 22.20 -4.11 14.43
CA GLU A 241 23.11 -3.56 15.44
C GLU A 241 24.56 -3.53 14.97
N ALA A 242 24.98 -4.43 14.09
CA ALA A 242 26.30 -4.43 13.47
C ALA A 242 26.43 -3.42 12.32
N SER A 243 25.32 -2.93 11.75
CA SER A 243 25.36 -1.94 10.68
C SER A 243 26.11 -0.67 11.09
N GLU A 244 27.01 -0.20 10.23
CA GLU A 244 27.73 1.08 10.42
C GLU A 244 26.91 2.28 9.91
N THR A 245 25.80 2.02 9.21
CA THR A 245 24.97 3.07 8.60
C THR A 245 24.02 3.68 9.62
N GLN A 246 24.14 5.00 9.84
CA GLN A 246 23.24 5.74 10.71
C GLN A 246 21.85 5.85 10.09
N ALA A 247 20.81 5.82 10.92
CA ALA A 247 19.45 5.96 10.45
C ALA A 247 19.18 7.37 9.91
N ASN A 248 18.83 7.44 8.62
CA ASN A 248 18.33 8.65 7.97
C ASN A 248 17.10 8.26 7.13
N LEU A 249 15.93 8.82 7.47
CA LEU A 249 14.68 8.48 6.78
C LEU A 249 14.67 8.89 5.31
N GLY A 250 15.26 10.05 4.98
CA GLY A 250 15.34 10.52 3.60
C GLY A 250 16.21 9.59 2.75
N GLU A 251 17.42 9.30 3.22
CA GLU A 251 18.32 8.34 2.58
C GLU A 251 17.70 6.93 2.52
N PHE A 252 16.92 6.53 3.52
CA PHE A 252 16.25 5.23 3.52
C PHE A 252 15.24 5.11 2.37
N VAL A 253 14.39 6.13 2.22
CA VAL A 253 13.40 6.19 1.14
C VAL A 253 14.09 6.33 -0.22
N ASP A 254 15.13 7.16 -0.33
CA ASP A 254 15.88 7.34 -1.57
C ASP A 254 16.58 6.07 -2.01
N THR A 255 17.18 5.34 -1.07
CA THR A 255 17.84 4.05 -1.35
C THR A 255 16.81 3.02 -1.78
N MET A 256 15.67 2.92 -1.09
CA MET A 256 14.58 2.02 -1.46
C MET A 256 14.08 2.28 -2.89
N VAL A 257 13.84 3.55 -3.25
CA VAL A 257 13.41 3.93 -4.61
C VAL A 257 14.51 3.58 -5.62
N LYS A 258 15.77 3.88 -5.31
CA LYS A 258 16.90 3.60 -6.19
C LYS A 258 17.13 2.11 -6.43
N MET A 259 16.85 1.24 -5.45
CA MET A 259 16.94 -0.21 -5.62
C MET A 259 15.93 -0.74 -6.65
N ASN A 260 14.83 -0.01 -6.88
CA ASN A 260 13.81 -0.27 -7.90
C ASN A 260 13.35 -1.74 -8.01
N LEU A 261 13.23 -2.44 -6.87
CA LEU A 261 12.87 -3.86 -6.85
C LEU A 261 11.39 -4.09 -7.21
N SER A 262 11.09 -5.25 -7.80
CA SER A 262 9.70 -5.66 -8.08
C SER A 262 8.92 -5.89 -6.79
N ASN A 263 7.59 -5.76 -6.84
CA ASN A 263 6.67 -6.07 -5.74
C ASN A 263 7.06 -5.42 -4.39
N THR A 264 7.57 -4.18 -4.44
CA THR A 264 8.09 -3.50 -3.25
C THR A 264 6.96 -3.01 -2.33
N ILE A 265 7.12 -3.24 -1.03
CA ILE A 265 6.18 -2.84 0.02
C ILE A 265 6.93 -2.09 1.12
N PHE A 266 6.46 -0.89 1.44
CA PHE A 266 6.91 -0.13 2.59
C PHE A 266 6.01 -0.38 3.80
N VAL A 267 6.61 -0.72 4.94
CA VAL A 267 5.90 -1.01 6.20
C VAL A 267 6.38 -0.04 7.28
N ASP A 268 5.48 0.84 7.72
CA ASP A 268 5.74 1.77 8.83
C ASP A 268 5.10 1.27 10.12
N ASN A 269 5.89 0.65 10.98
CA ASN A 269 5.48 0.17 12.31
C ASN A 269 5.74 1.19 13.42
N THR A 270 5.80 2.49 13.09
CA THR A 270 6.04 3.56 14.05
C THR A 270 4.76 4.33 14.40
N ALA A 271 4.89 5.30 15.30
CA ALA A 271 3.89 6.35 15.54
C ALA A 271 4.51 7.73 15.29
N ASP A 272 5.45 7.81 14.35
CA ASP A 272 6.25 9.02 14.07
C ASP A 272 5.69 9.77 12.85
N GLU A 273 5.41 11.07 13.03
CA GLU A 273 4.92 11.95 11.96
C GLU A 273 5.94 12.13 10.84
N ARG A 274 7.24 12.09 11.18
CA ARG A 274 8.33 12.26 10.21
C ARG A 274 8.36 11.13 9.19
N VAL A 275 7.94 9.92 9.57
CA VAL A 275 7.85 8.78 8.65
C VAL A 275 6.62 8.93 7.75
N ALA A 276 5.47 9.31 8.33
CA ALA A 276 4.23 9.56 7.59
C ALA A 276 4.38 10.66 6.51
N ALA A 277 5.26 11.64 6.73
CA ALA A 277 5.56 12.69 5.76
C ALA A 277 6.15 12.17 4.44
N PHE A 278 6.78 10.99 4.42
CA PHE A 278 7.33 10.38 3.21
C PHE A 278 6.33 9.56 2.41
N TYR A 279 5.12 9.27 2.94
CA TYR A 279 4.15 8.39 2.26
C TYR A 279 3.78 8.88 0.87
N GLU A 280 3.69 10.20 0.67
CA GLU A 280 3.42 10.77 -0.64
C GLU A 280 4.48 10.38 -1.65
N LYS A 281 5.76 10.58 -1.30
CA LYS A 281 6.90 10.22 -2.16
C LYS A 281 6.95 8.72 -2.42
N ILE A 282 6.68 7.90 -1.41
CA ILE A 282 6.71 6.44 -1.51
C ILE A 282 5.62 5.95 -2.47
N LEU A 283 4.38 6.38 -2.26
CA LEU A 283 3.25 6.01 -3.12
C LEU A 283 3.44 6.54 -4.55
N ASP A 284 4.01 7.74 -4.71
CA ASP A 284 4.24 8.31 -6.04
C ASP A 284 5.34 7.60 -6.84
N ASN A 285 6.23 6.86 -6.17
CA ASN A 285 7.21 5.96 -6.80
C ASN A 285 6.67 4.53 -6.98
N SER A 286 5.34 4.36 -7.01
CA SER A 286 4.69 3.08 -7.23
C SER A 286 5.08 2.01 -6.20
N ILE A 287 5.26 2.41 -4.94
CA ILE A 287 5.50 1.51 -3.81
C ILE A 287 4.26 1.49 -2.89
N SER A 288 3.77 0.30 -2.58
CA SER A 288 2.61 0.14 -1.68
C SER A 288 3.01 0.36 -0.22
N VAL A 289 2.07 0.85 0.59
CA VAL A 289 2.28 1.16 2.02
C VAL A 289 1.31 0.36 2.88
N SER A 290 1.81 -0.30 3.93
CA SER A 290 1.04 -0.86 5.04
C SER A 290 1.49 -0.27 6.36
N THR A 291 0.56 0.14 7.23
CA THR A 291 0.93 0.84 8.46
C THR A 291 -0.10 0.78 9.61
N PRO A 292 0.34 0.55 10.86
CA PRO A 292 -0.40 0.88 12.10
C PRO A 292 -0.30 2.35 12.54
N ASN A 293 0.41 3.19 11.76
CA ASN A 293 0.56 4.61 12.03
C ASN A 293 -0.71 5.38 11.63
N LYS A 294 -1.40 5.87 12.66
CA LYS A 294 -2.67 6.62 12.52
C LYS A 294 -2.46 8.04 12.00
N ILE A 295 -1.24 8.57 11.99
CA ILE A 295 -0.99 9.99 11.74
C ILE A 295 -1.47 10.40 10.35
N ALA A 296 -1.04 9.68 9.31
CA ALA A 296 -1.41 10.00 7.93
C ALA A 296 -2.94 9.98 7.72
N THR A 297 -3.61 8.95 8.25
CA THR A 297 -5.04 8.70 8.04
C THR A 297 -5.97 9.57 8.89
N SER A 298 -5.45 10.11 10.00
CA SER A 298 -6.18 11.03 10.91
C SER A 298 -5.67 12.48 10.88
N SER A 299 -4.78 12.82 9.94
CA SER A 299 -4.33 14.19 9.66
C SER A 299 -5.44 15.02 8.97
N SER A 300 -5.13 16.12 8.30
CA SER A 300 -6.14 16.86 7.51
C SER A 300 -6.82 15.96 6.47
N TYR A 301 -8.10 16.20 6.20
CA TYR A 301 -8.86 15.43 5.22
C TYR A 301 -8.26 15.55 3.80
N ILE A 302 -7.73 16.73 3.46
CA ILE A 302 -7.05 16.99 2.20
C ILE A 302 -5.82 16.09 2.05
N GLN A 303 -5.00 15.97 3.09
CA GLN A 303 -3.81 15.11 3.04
C GLN A 303 -4.19 13.63 2.93
N TYR A 304 -5.20 13.19 3.68
CA TYR A 304 -5.74 11.83 3.55
C TYR A 304 -6.20 11.52 2.12
N LEU A 305 -7.02 12.40 1.53
CA LEU A 305 -7.48 12.24 0.14
C LEU A 305 -6.33 12.25 -0.86
N ARG A 306 -5.32 13.11 -0.65
CA ARG A 306 -4.13 13.16 -1.52
C ARG A 306 -3.44 11.81 -1.57
N LEU A 307 -3.20 11.17 -0.42
CA LEU A 307 -2.55 9.85 -0.36
C LEU A 307 -3.41 8.77 -1.04
N LYS A 308 -4.73 8.76 -0.80
CA LYS A 308 -5.65 7.81 -1.46
C LYS A 308 -5.66 7.99 -2.98
N ASN A 309 -5.66 9.23 -3.46
CA ASN A 309 -5.66 9.55 -4.89
C ASN A 309 -4.35 9.17 -5.57
N ILE A 310 -3.20 9.40 -4.92
CA ILE A 310 -1.90 8.98 -5.45
C ILE A 310 -1.83 7.46 -5.53
N ALA A 311 -2.25 6.75 -4.49
CA ALA A 311 -2.28 5.30 -4.49
C ALA A 311 -3.14 4.75 -5.64
N ALA A 312 -4.35 5.29 -5.82
CA ALA A 312 -5.23 4.90 -6.92
C ALA A 312 -4.64 5.24 -8.30
N ARG A 313 -4.07 6.43 -8.48
CA ARG A 313 -3.45 6.87 -9.75
C ARG A 313 -2.27 6.00 -10.14
N ARG A 314 -1.41 5.66 -9.18
CA ARG A 314 -0.21 4.84 -9.39
C ARG A 314 -0.51 3.34 -9.39
N GLY A 315 -1.76 2.95 -9.12
CA GLY A 315 -2.17 1.54 -9.09
C GLY A 315 -1.59 0.75 -7.91
N VAL A 316 -1.20 1.42 -6.82
CA VAL A 316 -0.63 0.81 -5.61
C VAL A 316 -1.61 0.80 -4.44
N GLN A 317 -1.27 0.04 -3.40
CA GLN A 317 -2.11 -0.11 -2.22
C GLN A 317 -1.62 0.77 -1.07
N PHE A 318 -2.54 1.51 -0.45
CA PHE A 318 -2.31 2.19 0.84
C PHE A 318 -3.26 1.57 1.87
N LEU A 319 -2.74 0.63 2.66
CA LEU A 319 -3.48 -0.15 3.64
C LEU A 319 -3.13 0.24 5.07
N TYR A 320 -4.13 0.21 5.94
CA TYR A 320 -4.03 0.69 7.32
C TYR A 320 -5.16 0.13 8.21
N GLU A 321 -5.60 -1.10 7.96
CA GLU A 321 -6.57 -1.88 8.74
C GLU A 321 -6.29 -1.76 10.25
N THR A 322 -5.01 -1.85 10.61
CA THR A 322 -4.56 -1.86 12.00
C THR A 322 -4.69 -0.53 12.73
N ASN A 323 -5.01 0.56 12.02
CA ASN A 323 -5.29 1.84 12.63
C ASN A 323 -6.55 1.82 13.50
N VAL A 324 -7.52 0.95 13.21
CA VAL A 324 -8.77 0.84 13.98
C VAL A 324 -9.05 -0.63 14.31
N GLY A 325 -8.90 -1.00 15.58
CA GLY A 325 -9.20 -2.35 16.05
C GLY A 325 -8.03 -3.34 15.94
N ALA A 326 -6.79 -2.86 15.77
CA ALA A 326 -5.60 -3.71 15.68
C ALA A 326 -5.73 -4.78 14.60
N GLY A 327 -5.79 -6.07 14.95
CA GLY A 327 -5.94 -7.15 13.96
C GLY A 327 -7.38 -7.39 13.47
N LEU A 328 -8.37 -6.66 13.99
CA LEU A 328 -9.77 -6.84 13.61
C LEU A 328 -10.03 -6.33 12.19
N PRO A 329 -10.85 -7.04 11.38
CA PRO A 329 -11.22 -6.60 10.03
C PRO A 329 -12.31 -5.52 10.09
N VAL A 330 -11.96 -4.30 10.50
CA VAL A 330 -12.90 -3.20 10.69
C VAL A 330 -13.05 -2.37 9.42
N ILE A 331 -11.93 -1.88 8.90
CA ILE A 331 -11.86 -1.04 7.71
C ILE A 331 -12.21 -1.84 6.46
N SER A 332 -11.68 -3.06 6.31
CA SER A 332 -12.09 -3.94 5.19
C SER A 332 -13.58 -4.22 5.18
N THR A 333 -14.16 -4.59 6.33
CA THR A 333 -15.62 -4.79 6.45
C THR A 333 -16.41 -3.54 6.08
N LEU A 334 -15.97 -2.37 6.57
CA LEU A 334 -16.61 -1.08 6.26
C LEU A 334 -16.55 -0.75 4.76
N ASN A 335 -15.40 -1.03 4.13
CA ASN A 335 -15.19 -0.83 2.70
C ASN A 335 -16.03 -1.78 1.86
N ASP A 336 -16.18 -3.05 2.27
CA ASP A 336 -17.05 -4.03 1.58
C ASP A 336 -18.53 -3.63 1.66
N LEU A 337 -19.00 -3.15 2.81
CA LEU A 337 -20.36 -2.61 2.98
C LEU A 337 -20.59 -1.43 2.04
N THR A 338 -19.69 -0.45 2.05
CA THR A 338 -19.84 0.79 1.28
C THR A 338 -19.71 0.54 -0.22
N THR A 339 -18.71 -0.23 -0.65
CA THR A 339 -18.44 -0.53 -2.07
C THR A 339 -19.54 -1.39 -2.68
N SER A 340 -20.17 -2.29 -1.90
CA SER A 340 -21.32 -3.08 -2.36
C SER A 340 -22.64 -2.29 -2.39
N GLY A 341 -22.60 -0.98 -2.12
CA GLY A 341 -23.75 -0.07 -2.20
C GLY A 341 -24.64 -0.07 -0.97
N ASP A 342 -24.18 -0.57 0.18
CA ASP A 342 -24.86 -0.32 1.46
C ASP A 342 -24.60 1.12 1.95
N ARG A 343 -25.44 1.61 2.84
CA ARG A 343 -25.34 2.96 3.41
C ARG A 343 -25.22 2.90 4.92
N ILE A 344 -24.14 3.48 5.42
CA ILE A 344 -23.88 3.56 6.86
C ILE A 344 -24.81 4.61 7.47
N LEU A 345 -25.62 4.18 8.44
CA LEU A 345 -26.51 5.06 9.22
C LEU A 345 -25.84 5.47 10.53
N LYS A 346 -25.15 4.52 11.16
CA LYS A 346 -24.48 4.73 12.44
C LYS A 346 -23.27 3.81 12.59
N ILE A 347 -22.17 4.34 13.07
CA ILE A 347 -21.04 3.57 13.58
C ILE A 347 -20.90 3.87 15.06
N GLU A 348 -20.86 2.83 15.89
CA GLU A 348 -20.54 2.96 17.30
C GLU A 348 -19.34 2.09 17.63
N GLY A 349 -18.49 2.52 18.56
CA GLY A 349 -17.40 1.69 18.99
C GLY A 349 -16.81 2.03 20.34
N VAL A 350 -16.40 0.98 21.04
CA VAL A 350 -15.44 1.03 22.14
C VAL A 350 -14.07 0.77 21.52
N LEU A 351 -13.31 1.85 21.33
CA LEU A 351 -12.12 1.87 20.46
C LEU A 351 -10.78 1.95 21.24
N SER A 352 -10.81 2.03 22.57
CA SER A 352 -9.62 2.09 23.42
C SER A 352 -9.64 0.95 24.42
N GLY A 353 -8.57 0.13 24.42
CA GLY A 353 -8.43 -0.97 25.36
C GLY A 353 -8.29 -0.49 26.81
N SER A 354 -7.61 0.64 27.03
CA SER A 354 -7.43 1.24 28.36
C SER A 354 -8.75 1.75 28.92
N LEU A 355 -9.52 2.49 28.12
CA LEU A 355 -10.86 2.96 28.51
C LEU A 355 -11.83 1.80 28.69
N SER A 356 -11.77 0.80 27.81
CA SER A 356 -12.55 -0.43 27.94
C SER A 356 -12.26 -1.12 29.28
N TYR A 357 -10.98 -1.33 29.62
CA TYR A 357 -10.59 -1.94 30.90
C TYR A 357 -11.10 -1.14 32.11
N ILE A 358 -10.88 0.18 32.10
CA ILE A 358 -11.30 1.07 33.20
C ILE A 358 -12.80 0.99 33.40
N PHE A 359 -13.62 1.20 32.36
CA PHE A 359 -15.08 1.22 32.48
C PHE A 359 -15.73 -0.16 32.61
N ASN A 360 -15.07 -1.23 32.17
CA ASN A 360 -15.53 -2.61 32.42
C ASN A 360 -15.22 -3.05 33.86
N SER A 361 -14.15 -2.53 34.46
CA SER A 361 -13.76 -2.82 35.84
C SER A 361 -14.42 -1.89 36.86
N PHE A 362 -15.00 -0.77 36.40
CA PHE A 362 -15.63 0.24 37.25
C PHE A 362 -17.06 -0.13 37.64
N THR A 363 -17.28 -0.24 38.94
CA THR A 363 -18.58 -0.51 39.56
C THR A 363 -18.80 0.46 40.72
N ALA A 364 -20.01 0.51 41.28
CA ALA A 364 -20.32 1.33 42.45
C ALA A 364 -19.57 0.92 43.73
N GLU A 365 -18.91 -0.24 43.73
CA GLU A 365 -18.19 -0.79 44.89
C GLU A 365 -16.73 -0.33 44.95
N ASN A 366 -16.21 0.21 43.84
CA ASN A 366 -14.79 0.56 43.70
C ASN A 366 -14.66 2.05 43.37
N ARG A 367 -13.54 2.65 43.77
CA ARG A 367 -13.20 4.03 43.43
C ARG A 367 -12.65 4.13 42.01
N PHE A 368 -13.03 5.18 41.29
CA PHE A 368 -12.58 5.40 39.92
C PHE A 368 -11.07 5.66 39.90
N SER A 369 -10.57 6.48 40.84
CA SER A 369 -9.16 6.77 41.02
C SER A 369 -8.30 5.51 41.20
N GLU A 370 -8.76 4.57 42.04
CA GLU A 370 -8.08 3.29 42.29
C GLU A 370 -8.03 2.39 41.07
N ILE A 371 -9.08 2.39 40.24
CA ILE A 371 -9.13 1.59 39.01
C ILE A 371 -8.20 2.15 37.95
N VAL A 372 -8.17 3.49 37.78
CA VAL A 372 -7.22 4.13 36.87
C VAL A 372 -5.78 3.85 37.30
N LYS A 373 -5.50 3.93 38.62
CA LYS A 373 -4.18 3.61 39.16
C LYS A 373 -3.79 2.15 38.93
N LYS A 374 -4.73 1.23 39.17
CA LYS A 374 -4.52 -0.20 38.90
C LYS A 374 -4.29 -0.47 37.41
N ALA A 375 -4.99 0.21 36.51
CA ALA A 375 -4.77 0.11 35.07
C ALA A 375 -3.36 0.57 34.68
N GLN A 376 -2.86 1.64 35.31
CA GLN A 376 -1.47 2.10 35.15
C GLN A 376 -0.45 1.08 35.67
N GLU A 377 -0.65 0.53 36.86
CA GLU A 377 0.24 -0.49 37.46
C GLU A 377 0.31 -1.78 36.63
N LEU A 378 -0.80 -2.16 36.00
CA LEU A 378 -0.88 -3.30 35.08
C LEU A 378 -0.34 -3.00 33.68
N GLY A 379 0.04 -1.76 33.40
CA GLY A 379 0.56 -1.32 32.09
C GLY A 379 -0.52 -1.25 31.00
N PHE A 380 -1.79 -1.11 31.37
CA PHE A 380 -2.88 -0.88 30.41
C PHE A 380 -2.99 0.58 29.96
N THR A 381 -2.44 1.53 30.71
CA THR A 381 -2.36 2.93 30.30
C THR A 381 -0.92 3.29 29.97
N GLU A 382 -0.75 4.43 29.29
CA GLU A 382 0.53 5.12 29.21
C GLU A 382 1.04 5.52 30.61
N PRO A 383 2.34 5.85 30.78
CA PRO A 383 2.89 6.31 32.05
C PRO A 383 2.11 7.49 32.64
N ASP A 384 1.53 8.32 31.78
CA ASP A 384 0.55 9.33 32.13
C ASP A 384 -0.86 8.91 31.64
N PRO A 385 -1.76 8.45 32.53
CA PRO A 385 -3.09 7.97 32.17
C PRO A 385 -3.98 9.00 31.46
N ARG A 386 -3.65 10.29 31.58
CA ARG A 386 -4.39 11.38 30.90
C ARG A 386 -4.29 11.28 29.39
N ILE A 387 -3.24 10.65 28.86
CA ILE A 387 -3.05 10.43 27.42
C ILE A 387 -4.14 9.52 26.88
N ASP A 388 -4.56 8.50 27.64
CA ASP A 388 -5.64 7.59 27.26
C ASP A 388 -7.03 8.18 27.57
N LEU A 389 -7.15 8.88 28.70
CA LEU A 389 -8.42 9.41 29.21
C LEU A 389 -8.94 10.64 28.45
N ASN A 390 -8.09 11.35 27.72
CA ASN A 390 -8.49 12.54 26.95
C ASN A 390 -9.28 12.25 25.66
N GLY A 391 -9.40 10.97 25.27
CA GLY A 391 -10.16 10.55 24.08
C GLY A 391 -9.53 10.91 22.73
N ILE A 392 -8.30 11.42 22.67
CA ILE A 392 -7.64 11.82 21.42
C ILE A 392 -7.37 10.62 20.51
N ASP A 393 -6.94 9.48 21.05
CA ASP A 393 -6.74 8.26 20.25
C ASP A 393 -8.08 7.74 19.68
N VAL A 394 -9.13 7.74 20.50
CA VAL A 394 -10.49 7.39 20.08
C VAL A 394 -10.98 8.34 18.98
N ARG A 395 -10.68 9.64 19.09
CA ARG A 395 -10.96 10.64 18.05
C ARG A 395 -10.27 10.32 16.73
N ARG A 396 -8.98 9.95 16.75
CA ARG A 396 -8.28 9.56 15.52
C ARG A 396 -8.97 8.37 14.86
N LYS A 397 -9.38 7.37 15.64
CA LYS A 397 -10.03 6.15 15.12
C LYS A 397 -11.41 6.44 14.52
N ILE A 398 -12.25 7.25 15.16
CA ILE A 398 -13.57 7.59 14.60
C ILE A 398 -13.45 8.47 13.35
N ILE A 399 -12.43 9.33 13.26
CA ILE A 399 -12.13 10.10 12.04
C ILE A 399 -11.80 9.16 10.89
N ILE A 400 -10.95 8.16 11.12
CA ILE A 400 -10.60 7.17 10.09
C ILE A 400 -11.85 6.43 9.62
N LEU A 401 -12.68 5.93 10.55
CA LEU A 401 -13.94 5.26 10.18
C LEU A 401 -14.88 6.17 9.39
N ALA A 402 -15.06 7.43 9.80
CA ALA A 402 -15.90 8.38 9.08
C ALA A 402 -15.40 8.62 7.65
N ARG A 403 -14.07 8.76 7.47
CA ARG A 403 -13.46 8.99 6.17
C ARG A 403 -13.62 7.81 5.21
N GLU A 404 -13.54 6.58 5.70
CA GLU A 404 -13.82 5.38 4.89
C GLU A 404 -15.28 5.33 4.40
N THR A 405 -16.23 5.99 5.09
CA THR A 405 -17.61 6.15 4.59
C THR A 405 -17.80 7.29 3.60
N GLY A 406 -16.72 8.02 3.27
CA GLY A 406 -16.75 9.19 2.40
C GLY A 406 -17.08 10.51 3.10
N ILE A 407 -17.14 10.54 4.44
CA ILE A 407 -17.44 11.75 5.22
C ILE A 407 -16.16 12.54 5.47
N PRO A 408 -16.09 13.83 5.09
CA PRO A 408 -14.91 14.68 5.24
C PRO A 408 -14.75 15.21 6.67
N LEU A 409 -14.61 14.30 7.63
CA LEU A 409 -14.57 14.66 9.05
C LEU A 409 -13.19 15.20 9.46
N GLU A 410 -13.16 16.37 10.10
CA GLU A 410 -11.95 16.95 10.71
C GLU A 410 -11.95 16.79 12.22
N ALA A 411 -10.76 16.91 12.83
CA ALA A 411 -10.62 16.75 14.28
C ALA A 411 -11.41 17.76 15.12
N ALA A 412 -11.70 18.94 14.56
CA ALA A 412 -12.52 19.97 15.19
C ALA A 412 -14.02 19.64 15.20
N ASP A 413 -14.48 18.77 14.29
CA ASP A 413 -15.89 18.39 14.16
C ASP A 413 -16.30 17.28 15.14
N VAL A 414 -15.33 16.64 15.79
CA VAL A 414 -15.57 15.57 16.76
C VAL A 414 -15.76 16.16 18.15
N ALA A 415 -16.98 16.08 18.67
CA ALA A 415 -17.28 16.50 20.03
C ALA A 415 -16.81 15.44 21.03
N ILE A 416 -15.80 15.77 21.85
CA ILE A 416 -15.35 14.94 22.96
C ILE A 416 -15.98 15.47 24.24
N GLU A 417 -16.79 14.65 24.88
CA GLU A 417 -17.28 14.87 26.23
C GLU A 417 -16.15 14.53 27.20
N ASN A 418 -15.69 15.55 27.92
CA ASN A 418 -14.61 15.37 28.88
C ASN A 418 -15.16 14.68 30.13
N ILE A 419 -14.65 13.49 30.42
CA ILE A 419 -15.01 12.75 31.62
C ILE A 419 -14.23 13.21 32.85
N LEU A 420 -13.08 13.84 32.67
CA LEU A 420 -12.20 14.24 33.77
C LEU A 420 -12.56 15.65 34.27
N PRO A 421 -12.50 15.89 35.60
CA PRO A 421 -12.50 17.24 36.15
C PRO A 421 -11.38 18.09 35.55
N LYS A 422 -11.63 19.39 35.40
CA LYS A 422 -10.66 20.31 34.79
C LYS A 422 -9.36 20.36 35.61
N GLU A 423 -9.49 20.31 36.93
CA GLU A 423 -8.40 20.30 37.89
C GLU A 423 -7.49 19.08 37.71
N ALA A 424 -8.09 17.90 37.44
CA ALA A 424 -7.33 16.69 37.16
C ALA A 424 -6.65 16.76 35.78
N GLN A 425 -7.34 17.28 34.76
CA GLN A 425 -6.79 17.40 33.43
C GLN A 425 -5.58 18.35 33.38
N ASP A 426 -5.69 19.52 34.01
CA ASP A 426 -4.69 20.59 34.00
C ASP A 426 -3.58 20.37 35.06
N ALA A 427 -3.63 19.26 35.80
CA ALA A 427 -2.67 18.94 36.86
C ALA A 427 -1.22 18.93 36.33
N PRO A 428 -0.24 19.48 37.06
CA PRO A 428 1.14 19.54 36.56
C PRO A 428 1.85 18.17 36.59
N THR A 429 1.48 17.27 37.51
CA THR A 429 2.12 15.95 37.66
C THR A 429 1.08 14.83 37.76
N VAL A 430 1.52 13.61 37.47
CA VAL A 430 0.68 12.40 37.58
C VAL A 430 0.19 12.19 39.02
N ASP A 431 1.01 12.49 40.03
CA ASP A 431 0.60 12.40 41.44
C ASP A 431 -0.54 13.38 41.75
N THR A 432 -0.39 14.66 41.37
CA THR A 432 -1.46 15.66 41.56
C THR A 432 -2.72 15.36 40.76
N PHE A 433 -2.58 14.68 39.61
CA PHE A 433 -3.72 14.18 38.85
C PHE A 433 -4.51 13.14 39.65
N PHE A 434 -3.84 12.18 40.30
CA PHE A 434 -4.52 11.18 41.14
C PHE A 434 -5.17 11.79 42.37
N ASP A 435 -4.56 12.82 42.98
CA ASP A 435 -5.17 13.54 44.11
C ASP A 435 -6.50 14.18 43.68
N HIS A 436 -6.51 14.93 42.57
CA HIS A 436 -7.74 15.53 42.03
C HIS A 436 -8.75 14.51 41.50
N LEU A 437 -8.28 13.36 41.02
CA LEU A 437 -9.16 12.27 40.61
C LEU A 437 -9.86 11.63 41.82
N ALA A 438 -9.17 11.51 42.95
CA ALA A 438 -9.74 11.02 44.19
C ALA A 438 -10.79 11.97 44.76
N ASP A 439 -10.60 13.29 44.63
CA ASP A 439 -11.60 14.30 45.00
C ASP A 439 -12.91 14.14 44.20
N ALA A 440 -12.83 13.60 42.97
CA ALA A 440 -13.97 13.38 42.09
C ALA A 440 -14.61 11.98 42.22
N ASP A 441 -14.09 11.09 43.08
CA ASP A 441 -14.60 9.71 43.20
C ASP A 441 -16.09 9.67 43.57
N GLU A 442 -16.56 10.58 44.43
CA GLU A 442 -17.98 10.63 44.80
C GLU A 442 -18.89 10.88 43.57
N HIS A 443 -18.46 11.72 42.64
CA HIS A 443 -19.18 11.97 41.40
C HIS A 443 -19.27 10.70 40.54
N PHE A 444 -18.16 10.01 40.32
CA PHE A 444 -18.12 8.78 39.53
C PHE A 444 -18.88 7.63 40.20
N SER A 445 -18.76 7.45 41.52
CA SER A 445 -19.52 6.43 42.25
C SER A 445 -21.02 6.67 42.16
N ASN A 446 -21.47 7.93 42.19
CA ASN A 446 -22.88 8.27 41.98
C ASN A 446 -23.34 7.94 40.55
N LEU A 447 -22.52 8.20 39.53
CA LEU A 447 -22.81 7.80 38.15
C LEU A 447 -22.95 6.27 38.02
N ALA A 448 -22.01 5.50 38.57
CA ALA A 448 -22.06 4.05 38.53
C ALA A 448 -23.27 3.48 39.29
N ALA A 449 -23.58 4.05 40.46
CA ALA A 449 -24.73 3.62 41.26
C ALA A 449 -26.07 3.89 40.55
N ASN A 450 -26.20 5.03 39.85
CA ASN A 450 -27.40 5.36 39.09
C ASN A 450 -27.58 4.44 37.88
N ALA A 451 -26.51 4.20 37.11
CA ALA A 451 -26.55 3.23 36.01
C ALA A 451 -26.92 1.82 36.49
N ALA A 452 -26.31 1.37 37.60
CA ALA A 452 -26.58 0.05 38.17
C ALA A 452 -28.04 -0.12 38.66
N LYS A 453 -28.64 0.93 39.25
CA LYS A 453 -30.06 0.92 39.67
C LYS A 453 -31.01 0.69 38.49
N GLU A 454 -30.63 1.17 37.31
CA GLU A 454 -31.42 1.00 36.08
C GLU A 454 -31.04 -0.26 35.30
N GLY A 455 -30.14 -1.11 35.82
CA GLY A 455 -29.66 -2.30 35.13
C GLY A 455 -28.82 -1.97 33.88
N LYS A 456 -28.14 -0.82 33.89
CA LYS A 456 -27.29 -0.34 32.81
C LYS A 456 -25.81 -0.37 33.20
N ALA A 457 -24.94 -0.43 32.20
CA ALA A 457 -23.50 -0.36 32.35
C ALA A 457 -22.93 0.94 31.74
N LEU A 458 -21.85 1.47 32.31
CA LEU A 458 -21.17 2.65 31.79
C LEU A 458 -20.12 2.25 30.75
N ARG A 459 -20.15 2.86 29.57
CA ARG A 459 -19.19 2.60 28.48
C ARG A 459 -18.76 3.89 27.82
N MET A 460 -17.46 4.03 27.57
CA MET A 460 -16.95 5.11 26.71
C MET A 460 -17.18 4.73 25.25
N ILE A 461 -18.10 5.41 24.57
CA ILE A 461 -18.51 5.08 23.20
C ILE A 461 -18.14 6.25 22.27
N ALA A 462 -17.44 5.92 21.18
CA ALA A 462 -17.36 6.77 20.01
C ALA A 462 -18.56 6.48 19.11
N SER A 463 -19.28 7.51 18.68
CA SER A 463 -20.43 7.37 17.79
C SER A 463 -20.33 8.34 16.63
N LEU A 464 -20.56 7.83 15.43
CA LEU A 464 -20.78 8.57 14.20
C LEU A 464 -22.19 8.28 13.72
N GLU A 465 -23.05 9.29 13.74
CA GLU A 465 -24.41 9.21 13.20
C GLU A 465 -24.50 9.97 11.88
N VAL A 466 -25.15 9.37 10.89
CA VAL A 466 -25.33 9.93 9.55
C VAL A 466 -26.82 10.07 9.27
N ASN A 467 -27.31 11.31 9.23
CA ASN A 467 -28.72 11.62 9.03
C ASN A 467 -28.87 12.63 7.88
N ASN A 468 -29.55 12.24 6.80
CA ASN A 468 -29.86 13.11 5.65
C ASN A 468 -28.63 13.89 5.11
N GLY A 469 -27.47 13.23 5.04
CA GLY A 469 -26.21 13.82 4.56
C GLY A 469 -25.47 14.69 5.59
N GLN A 470 -25.99 14.84 6.81
CA GLN A 470 -25.28 15.45 7.94
C GLN A 470 -24.68 14.35 8.81
N SER A 471 -23.43 14.53 9.20
CA SER A 471 -22.72 13.63 10.10
C SER A 471 -22.47 14.28 11.45
N LYS A 472 -22.69 13.54 12.53
CA LYS A 472 -22.34 13.96 13.89
C LYS A 472 -21.45 12.91 14.53
N ALA A 473 -20.22 13.31 14.87
CA ALA A 473 -19.28 12.46 15.59
C ALA A 473 -19.18 12.92 17.05
N THR A 474 -19.36 11.99 17.98
CA THR A 474 -19.26 12.25 19.42
C THR A 474 -18.47 11.16 20.12
N ILE A 475 -17.76 11.51 21.19
CA ILE A 475 -17.09 10.57 22.09
C ILE A 475 -17.53 10.94 23.50
N GLY A 476 -18.04 9.97 24.26
CA GLY A 476 -18.45 10.24 25.63
C GLY A 476 -18.88 9.01 26.39
N LEU A 477 -19.08 9.21 27.69
CA LEU A 477 -19.58 8.17 28.58
C LEU A 477 -21.07 7.97 28.36
N ARG A 478 -21.49 6.74 28.12
CA ARG A 478 -22.88 6.37 27.85
C ARG A 478 -23.31 5.25 28.78
N GLU A 479 -24.56 5.32 29.21
CA GLU A 479 -25.23 4.20 29.87
C GLU A 479 -25.83 3.28 28.81
N VAL A 480 -25.45 2.01 28.83
CA VAL A 480 -25.95 0.98 27.92
C VAL A 480 -26.77 -0.05 28.69
N SER A 481 -27.92 -0.43 28.15
CA SER A 481 -28.80 -1.47 28.69
C SER A 481 -28.39 -2.87 28.22
N ALA A 482 -28.95 -3.92 28.82
CA ALA A 482 -28.59 -5.32 28.56
C ALA A 482 -28.81 -5.80 27.11
N ASP A 483 -29.69 -5.14 26.36
CA ASP A 483 -29.95 -5.37 24.94
C ASP A 483 -28.89 -4.73 24.01
N ASN A 484 -28.07 -3.81 24.52
CA ASN A 484 -27.01 -3.18 23.76
C ASN A 484 -25.77 -4.09 23.66
N PRO A 485 -25.16 -4.26 22.47
CA PRO A 485 -23.96 -5.10 22.31
C PRO A 485 -22.79 -4.76 23.24
N PHE A 486 -22.65 -3.48 23.62
CA PHE A 486 -21.57 -3.01 24.50
C PHE A 486 -21.77 -3.37 25.98
N TYR A 487 -22.95 -3.84 26.39
CA TYR A 487 -23.23 -4.19 27.79
C TYR A 487 -22.32 -5.32 28.28
N ASN A 488 -22.17 -6.38 27.48
CA ASN A 488 -21.39 -7.58 27.82
C ASN A 488 -19.91 -7.50 27.36
N LEU A 489 -19.39 -6.29 27.15
CA LEU A 489 -17.95 -6.08 26.97
C LEU A 489 -17.22 -6.37 28.28
N ASN A 490 -16.12 -7.09 28.18
CA ASN A 490 -15.28 -7.50 29.31
C ASN A 490 -13.82 -7.25 28.97
N GLY A 491 -13.00 -7.04 30.01
CA GLY A 491 -11.56 -6.86 29.85
C GLY A 491 -11.24 -5.61 29.02
N SER A 492 -10.30 -5.75 28.08
CA SER A 492 -9.81 -4.69 27.19
C SER A 492 -10.26 -4.87 25.73
N ASP A 493 -11.33 -5.65 25.51
CA ASP A 493 -11.88 -5.87 24.17
C ASP A 493 -12.32 -4.55 23.54
N ASN A 494 -12.05 -4.41 22.24
CA ASN A 494 -12.68 -3.43 21.39
C ASN A 494 -13.90 -4.05 20.71
N MET A 495 -14.88 -3.20 20.43
CA MET A 495 -16.06 -3.58 19.66
C MET A 495 -16.49 -2.41 18.79
N ILE A 496 -16.81 -2.73 17.54
CA ILE A 496 -17.35 -1.79 16.57
C ILE A 496 -18.68 -2.36 16.09
N VAL A 497 -19.69 -1.51 16.04
CA VAL A 497 -21.06 -1.83 15.65
C VAL A 497 -21.43 -0.96 14.46
N PHE A 498 -21.70 -1.60 13.33
CA PHE A 498 -22.17 -0.95 12.11
C PHE A 498 -23.68 -1.13 11.99
N THR A 499 -24.41 -0.01 12.00
CA THR A 499 -25.83 0.03 11.63
C THR A 499 -25.95 0.63 10.24
N THR A 500 -26.56 -0.11 9.33
CA THR A 500 -26.68 0.28 7.92
C THR A 500 -28.14 0.16 7.45
N GLU A 501 -28.43 0.55 6.21
CA GLU A 501 -29.76 0.30 5.61
C GLU A 501 -30.07 -1.20 5.52
N ARG A 502 -29.07 -2.06 5.27
CA ARG A 502 -29.23 -3.53 5.24
C ARG A 502 -29.17 -4.17 6.63
N TYR A 503 -28.34 -3.65 7.53
CA TYR A 503 -28.15 -4.12 8.90
C TYR A 503 -28.85 -3.20 9.92
N LYS A 504 -30.14 -2.93 9.68
CA LYS A 504 -30.91 -1.97 10.51
C LYS A 504 -31.48 -2.59 11.78
N GLU A 505 -32.04 -3.79 11.68
CA GLU A 505 -32.66 -4.50 12.81
C GLU A 505 -31.63 -5.30 13.62
N CYS A 506 -30.61 -5.83 12.94
CA CYS A 506 -29.51 -6.57 13.54
C CYS A 506 -28.19 -5.94 13.06
N PRO A 507 -27.63 -4.99 13.84
CA PRO A 507 -26.37 -4.35 13.50
C PRO A 507 -25.22 -5.35 13.38
N LEU A 508 -24.28 -5.08 12.46
CA LEU A 508 -23.09 -5.91 12.30
C LEU A 508 -22.07 -5.57 13.39
N VAL A 509 -21.65 -6.56 14.16
CA VAL A 509 -20.72 -6.39 15.29
C VAL A 509 -19.38 -7.05 14.98
N VAL A 510 -18.31 -6.28 15.09
CA VAL A 510 -16.92 -6.77 15.05
C VAL A 510 -16.32 -6.59 16.45
N ARG A 511 -15.91 -7.69 17.09
CA ARG A 511 -15.37 -7.70 18.46
C ARG A 511 -14.08 -8.51 18.54
N GLY A 512 -13.13 -8.03 19.33
CA GLY A 512 -11.99 -8.80 19.81
C GLY A 512 -10.93 -7.91 20.43
N PRO A 513 -9.69 -8.40 20.59
CA PRO A 513 -8.61 -7.63 21.19
C PRO A 513 -8.32 -6.35 20.39
N GLY A 514 -8.44 -5.21 21.05
CA GLY A 514 -8.26 -3.89 20.44
C GLY A 514 -6.84 -3.37 20.37
N ALA A 515 -5.91 -4.08 21.02
CA ALA A 515 -4.51 -3.74 21.17
C ALA A 515 -3.70 -5.02 21.45
N GLY A 516 -2.39 -4.94 21.25
CA GLY A 516 -1.46 -6.03 21.51
C GLY A 516 -0.51 -6.25 20.33
N ALA A 517 0.75 -6.54 20.63
CA ALA A 517 1.79 -6.69 19.62
C ALA A 517 1.46 -7.78 18.59
N GLU A 518 1.03 -8.95 19.07
CA GLU A 518 0.71 -10.12 18.23
C GLU A 518 -0.45 -9.84 17.27
N VAL A 519 -1.56 -9.28 17.76
CA VAL A 519 -2.75 -9.01 16.94
C VAL A 519 -2.52 -7.86 15.95
N THR A 520 -1.81 -6.81 16.35
CA THR A 520 -1.48 -5.70 15.46
C THR A 520 -0.50 -6.14 14.38
N ALA A 521 0.57 -6.84 14.74
CA ALA A 521 1.53 -7.39 13.78
C ALA A 521 0.86 -8.35 12.80
N ALA A 522 -0.09 -9.18 13.27
CA ALA A 522 -0.83 -10.09 12.41
C ALA A 522 -1.70 -9.35 11.38
N GLY A 523 -2.30 -8.22 11.78
CA GLY A 523 -3.04 -7.35 10.85
C GLY A 523 -2.13 -6.75 9.78
N VAL A 524 -0.96 -6.23 10.16
CA VAL A 524 0.05 -5.72 9.20
C VAL A 524 0.53 -6.84 8.28
N PHE A 525 0.78 -8.04 8.82
CA PHE A 525 1.19 -9.18 8.01
C PHE A 525 0.12 -9.59 6.99
N ALA A 526 -1.16 -9.59 7.39
CA ALA A 526 -2.27 -9.86 6.49
C ALA A 526 -2.36 -8.82 5.36
N GLU A 527 -2.03 -7.55 5.63
CA GLU A 527 -1.91 -6.51 4.60
C GLU A 527 -0.73 -6.75 3.67
N VAL A 528 0.45 -7.10 4.18
CA VAL A 528 1.62 -7.45 3.34
C VAL A 528 1.27 -8.58 2.38
N VAL A 529 0.62 -9.65 2.86
CA VAL A 529 0.19 -10.77 2.00
C VAL A 529 -0.88 -10.32 0.99
N ARG A 530 -1.84 -9.47 1.39
CA ARG A 530 -2.87 -8.94 0.50
C ARG A 530 -2.29 -8.07 -0.61
N ILE A 531 -1.36 -7.19 -0.27
CA ILE A 531 -0.61 -6.36 -1.23
C ILE A 531 0.18 -7.27 -2.16
N GLY A 532 0.88 -8.27 -1.62
CA GLY A 532 1.61 -9.25 -2.42
C GLY A 532 0.72 -9.94 -3.44
N ASN A 533 -0.44 -10.45 -3.05
CA ASN A 533 -1.42 -11.04 -3.97
C ASN A 533 -1.95 -10.04 -5.00
N TYR A 534 -2.13 -8.77 -4.62
CA TYR A 534 -2.59 -7.73 -5.53
C TYR A 534 -1.53 -7.38 -6.58
N LEU A 535 -0.24 -7.31 -6.20
CA LEU A 535 0.86 -7.04 -7.12
C LEU A 535 1.14 -8.22 -8.06
N SER A 536 0.68 -9.42 -7.67
CA SER A 536 0.89 -10.69 -8.35
C SER A 536 0.06 -10.93 -9.62
#